data_AF-A0AA47NZ03-F1
#
_entry.id   AF-A0AA47NZ03-F1
#
_cell.length_a   1.000
_cell.length_b   1.000
_cell.length_c   1.000
_cell.angle_alpha   90.00
_cell.angle_beta   90.00
_cell.angle_gamma   90.00
#
_symmetry.space_group_name_H-M   'P 1'
#
loop_
_entity.id
_entity.type
_entity.pdbx_description
1 polymer ?
#
loop_
_entity_poly.entity_id
_entity_poly.type
_entity_poly.pdbx_seq_one_letter_code
_entity_poly.pdbx_strand_id
1 'polypeptide(L)'
;MSGPTDQTPRQQEEVQLLEAGMGKRTLTVMENASHDEIVSQLEEKYSKLKNLSGGWLCYKASGGHGQRKLNLITTESEGYNARLLKNMSVNGKHILYVVPLQERLETPLPHDAPEFERMAKSTCQKCGIIMPLQFLALHIKSSCNVEDASNTQILTLSE
;
A
#
# COMPACT_ATOMS: atom_id res chain seq x y z
N MET A 1 10.35 -18.71 8.22
CA MET A 1 10.51 -17.29 7.85
C MET A 1 10.56 -17.21 6.33
N SER A 2 9.48 -16.83 5.65
CA SER A 2 9.42 -16.84 4.18
C SER A 2 9.89 -15.49 3.64
N GLY A 3 11.02 -15.46 2.93
CA GLY A 3 11.61 -14.26 2.33
C GLY A 3 10.72 -13.58 1.27
N PRO A 4 11.24 -12.59 0.51
CA PRO A 4 10.48 -11.96 -0.57
C PRO A 4 9.92 -13.03 -1.52
N THR A 5 8.61 -13.04 -1.70
CA THR A 5 7.92 -14.08 -2.46
C THR A 5 8.20 -13.90 -3.95
N ASP A 6 8.62 -14.96 -4.65
CA ASP A 6 8.81 -14.99 -6.11
C ASP A 6 7.48 -14.94 -6.90
N GLN A 7 6.39 -14.54 -6.25
CA GLN A 7 5.04 -14.59 -6.78
C GLN A 7 4.25 -13.33 -6.41
N THR A 8 3.26 -13.00 -7.24
CA THR A 8 2.34 -11.90 -6.96
C THR A 8 1.59 -12.14 -5.64
N PRO A 9 1.25 -11.08 -4.90
CA PRO A 9 0.48 -11.21 -3.67
C PRO A 9 -0.87 -11.93 -3.89
N ARG A 10 -1.28 -12.74 -2.91
CA ARG A 10 -2.65 -13.27 -2.80
C ARG A 10 -3.59 -12.21 -2.28
N GLN A 11 -4.89 -12.42 -2.43
CA GLN A 11 -5.91 -11.48 -1.94
C GLN A 11 -5.74 -11.09 -0.47
N GLN A 12 -5.37 -12.04 0.40
CA GLN A 12 -5.11 -11.76 1.82
C GLN A 12 -3.86 -10.90 2.03
N GLU A 13 -2.81 -11.13 1.24
CA GLU A 13 -1.56 -10.35 1.30
C GLU A 13 -1.76 -8.95 0.72
N GLU A 14 -2.59 -8.79 -0.32
CA GLU A 14 -2.97 -7.48 -0.85
C GLU A 14 -3.70 -6.63 0.20
N VAL A 15 -4.53 -7.25 1.03
CA VAL A 15 -5.19 -6.59 2.16
C VAL A 15 -4.18 -6.16 3.22
N GLN A 16 -3.24 -7.04 3.60
CA GLN A 16 -2.19 -6.70 4.57
C GLN A 16 -1.31 -5.55 4.06
N LEU A 17 -0.91 -5.59 2.80
CA LEU A 17 -0.15 -4.50 2.16
C LEU A 17 -0.96 -3.20 2.17
N LEU A 18 -2.26 -3.27 1.89
CA LEU A 18 -3.13 -2.09 1.95
C LEU A 18 -3.20 -1.50 3.36
N GLU A 19 -3.47 -2.32 4.38
CA GLU A 19 -3.48 -1.92 5.80
C GLU A 19 -2.13 -1.36 6.24
N ALA A 20 -1.03 -1.82 5.63
CA ALA A 20 0.30 -1.32 5.87
C ALA A 20 0.65 -0.05 5.07
N GLY A 21 -0.27 0.52 4.29
CA GLY A 21 0.00 1.67 3.43
C GLY A 21 0.79 1.35 2.15
N MET A 22 1.08 0.07 1.90
CA MET A 22 1.84 -0.47 0.76
C MET A 22 0.94 -1.10 -0.32
N GLY A 23 -0.35 -0.82 -0.28
CA GLY A 23 -1.31 -1.29 -1.29
C GLY A 23 -1.06 -0.64 -2.66
N LYS A 24 -1.71 -1.15 -3.71
CA LYS A 24 -1.55 -0.64 -5.09
C LYS A 24 -1.78 0.88 -5.17
N ARG A 25 -0.90 1.57 -5.90
CA ARG A 25 -1.02 2.99 -6.28
C ARG A 25 -0.72 3.19 -7.76
N THR A 26 -1.21 4.29 -8.31
CA THR A 26 -0.84 4.76 -9.66
C THR A 26 0.15 5.92 -9.52
N LEU A 27 1.24 5.85 -10.29
CA LEU A 27 2.27 6.89 -10.36
C LEU A 27 2.25 7.53 -11.75
N THR A 28 2.31 8.86 -11.79
CA THR A 28 2.43 9.63 -13.03
C THR A 28 3.86 10.14 -13.11
N VAL A 29 4.68 9.49 -13.93
CA VAL A 29 6.11 9.80 -14.05
C VAL A 29 6.37 10.57 -15.35
N MET A 30 7.20 11.61 -15.29
CA MET A 30 7.64 12.35 -16.48
C MET A 30 8.46 11.43 -17.40
N GLU A 31 8.35 11.62 -18.72
CA GLU A 31 8.94 10.68 -19.69
C GLU A 31 10.47 10.55 -19.61
N ASN A 32 11.14 11.60 -19.15
CA ASN A 32 12.59 11.67 -18.96
C ASN A 32 13.01 11.52 -17.49
N ALA A 33 12.13 11.09 -16.58
CA ALA A 33 12.47 11.02 -15.17
C ALA A 33 13.60 10.01 -14.91
N SER A 34 14.60 10.50 -14.17
CA SER A 34 15.74 9.76 -13.63
C SER A 34 15.35 8.84 -12.48
N HIS A 35 16.32 8.05 -12.01
CA HIS A 35 16.13 7.18 -10.85
C HIS A 35 15.74 7.96 -9.60
N ASP A 36 16.44 9.04 -9.29
CA ASP A 36 16.20 9.84 -8.08
C ASP A 36 14.82 10.52 -8.08
N GLU A 37 14.35 10.96 -9.25
CA GLU A 37 13.00 11.51 -9.42
C GLU A 37 11.91 10.44 -9.26
N ILE A 38 12.18 9.20 -9.69
CA ILE A 38 11.29 8.06 -9.47
C ILE A 38 11.26 7.68 -7.98
N VAL A 39 12.42 7.63 -7.32
CA VAL A 39 12.54 7.37 -5.89
C VAL A 39 11.75 8.41 -5.10
N SER A 40 11.96 9.70 -5.39
CA SER A 40 11.24 10.80 -4.73
C SER A 40 9.72 10.67 -4.84
N GLN A 41 9.22 10.30 -6.03
CA GLN A 41 7.78 10.07 -6.25
C GLN A 41 7.25 8.83 -5.52
N LEU A 42 8.04 7.75 -5.49
CA LEU A 42 7.69 6.55 -4.75
C LEU A 42 7.60 6.83 -3.24
N GLU A 43 8.56 7.56 -2.70
CA GLU A 43 8.60 7.97 -1.29
C GLU A 43 7.48 8.93 -0.90
N GLU A 44 7.02 9.78 -1.82
CA GLU A 44 5.82 10.61 -1.61
C GLU A 44 4.56 9.74 -1.49
N LYS A 45 4.44 8.68 -2.30
CA LYS A 45 3.27 7.78 -2.26
C LYS A 45 3.34 6.73 -1.16
N TYR A 46 4.54 6.30 -0.81
CA TYR A 46 4.81 5.24 0.14
C TYR A 46 5.84 5.75 1.14
N SER A 47 5.36 6.39 2.21
CA SER A 47 6.18 6.98 3.28
C SER A 47 7.21 5.99 3.85
N LYS A 48 6.85 4.70 3.93
CA LYS A 48 7.70 3.61 4.41
C LYS A 48 8.96 3.38 3.56
N LEU A 49 9.00 3.83 2.30
CA LEU A 49 10.19 3.69 1.46
C LEU A 49 11.30 4.70 1.82
N LYS A 50 10.98 5.82 2.47
CA LYS A 50 11.95 6.87 2.83
C LYS A 50 13.08 6.40 3.75
N ASN A 51 12.76 5.45 4.62
CA ASN A 51 13.67 4.97 5.65
C ASN A 51 14.20 3.57 5.35
N LEU A 52 14.06 3.12 4.09
CA LEU A 52 14.39 1.75 3.74
C LEU A 52 15.91 1.55 3.65
N SER A 53 16.43 0.64 4.46
CA SER A 53 17.80 0.15 4.36
C SER A 53 17.96 -0.81 3.18
N GLY A 54 19.03 -0.62 2.40
CA GLY A 54 19.39 -1.51 1.30
C GLY A 54 18.60 -1.35 0.00
N GLY A 55 17.66 -0.41 -0.09
CA GLY A 55 16.92 -0.12 -1.33
C GLY A 55 15.93 -1.20 -1.77
N TRP A 56 15.36 -1.03 -2.96
CA TRP A 56 14.30 -1.87 -3.52
C TRP A 56 14.55 -2.21 -4.99
N LEU A 57 13.94 -3.29 -5.47
CA LEU A 57 13.94 -3.69 -6.87
C LEU A 57 12.52 -3.76 -7.43
N CYS A 58 12.38 -3.50 -8.73
CA CYS A 58 11.13 -3.60 -9.46
C CYS A 58 11.00 -4.97 -10.14
N TYR A 59 9.80 -5.55 -10.06
CA TYR A 59 9.45 -6.82 -10.68
C TYR A 59 8.22 -6.68 -11.56
N LYS A 60 8.11 -7.54 -12.58
CA LYS A 60 6.88 -7.73 -13.34
C LYS A 60 6.33 -9.14 -13.16
N ALA A 61 5.01 -9.27 -13.15
CA ALA A 61 4.36 -10.58 -13.18
C ALA A 61 4.50 -11.24 -14.56
N SER A 62 4.63 -12.57 -14.58
CA SER A 62 4.49 -13.37 -15.79
C SER A 62 3.06 -13.32 -16.35
N GLY A 63 2.85 -13.84 -17.57
CA GLY A 63 1.51 -14.06 -18.11
C GLY A 63 0.75 -15.17 -17.36
N GLY A 64 -0.55 -15.31 -17.65
CA GLY A 64 -1.43 -16.34 -17.09
C GLY A 64 -2.44 -15.81 -16.06
N HIS A 65 -3.16 -16.73 -15.42
CA HIS A 65 -4.20 -16.46 -14.41
C HIS A 65 -3.72 -16.85 -13.01
N GLY A 66 -4.34 -16.28 -11.98
CA GLY A 66 -4.05 -16.61 -10.58
C GLY A 66 -2.77 -15.95 -10.04
N GLN A 67 -2.10 -16.65 -9.12
CA GLN A 67 -0.84 -16.21 -8.53
C GLN A 67 0.31 -16.42 -9.54
N ARG A 68 0.99 -15.35 -9.92
CA ARG A 68 1.94 -15.35 -11.06
C ARG A 68 3.37 -15.18 -10.57
N LYS A 69 4.33 -15.74 -11.29
CA LYS A 69 5.75 -15.58 -10.98
C LYS A 69 6.19 -14.12 -11.19
N LEU A 70 6.93 -13.57 -10.24
CA LEU A 70 7.60 -12.28 -10.37
C LEU A 70 8.94 -12.46 -11.06
N ASN A 71 9.22 -11.59 -12.03
CA ASN A 71 10.48 -11.56 -12.76
C ASN A 71 11.13 -10.20 -12.55
N LEU A 72 12.39 -10.21 -12.13
CA LEU A 72 13.18 -9.01 -11.90
C LEU A 72 13.26 -8.17 -13.17
N ILE A 73 13.08 -6.86 -13.02
CA ILE A 73 13.41 -5.87 -14.03
C ILE A 73 14.84 -5.41 -13.73
N THR A 74 15.78 -5.87 -14.55
CA THR A 74 17.19 -5.48 -14.46
C THR A 74 17.35 -4.02 -14.83
N THR A 75 18.22 -3.31 -14.11
CA THR A 75 18.64 -1.95 -14.42
C THR A 75 20.03 -1.92 -15.02
N GLU A 76 20.33 -0.84 -15.72
CA GLU A 76 21.70 -0.49 -16.08
C GLU A 76 22.37 0.25 -14.91
N SER A 77 23.55 0.85 -15.14
CA SER A 77 24.36 1.49 -14.10
C SER A 77 23.67 2.66 -13.40
N GLU A 78 22.73 3.35 -14.06
CA GLU A 78 22.02 4.52 -13.52
C GLU A 78 20.68 4.15 -12.83
N GLY A 79 20.36 2.86 -12.71
CA GLY A 79 19.13 2.41 -12.06
C GLY A 79 17.89 2.46 -12.96
N TYR A 80 16.72 2.61 -12.34
CA TYR A 80 15.44 2.70 -13.05
C TYR A 80 15.21 4.10 -13.62
N ASN A 81 14.80 4.20 -14.89
CA ASN A 81 14.32 5.44 -15.49
C ASN A 81 12.89 5.28 -16.04
N ALA A 82 12.24 6.39 -16.34
CA ALA A 82 10.84 6.41 -16.75
C ALA A 82 10.60 5.61 -18.03
N ARG A 83 11.50 5.72 -19.02
CA ARG A 83 11.42 4.98 -20.28
C ARG A 83 11.42 3.47 -20.05
N LEU A 84 12.31 2.96 -19.21
CA LEU A 84 12.36 1.55 -18.83
C LEU A 84 11.06 1.10 -18.15
N LEU A 85 10.61 1.81 -17.12
CA LEU A 85 9.40 1.44 -16.38
C LEU A 85 8.12 1.54 -17.24
N LYS A 86 8.03 2.53 -18.12
CA LYS A 86 6.94 2.70 -19.09
C LYS A 86 6.89 1.52 -20.08
N ASN A 87 8.04 1.08 -20.58
CA ASN A 87 8.13 -0.08 -21.45
C ASN A 87 7.73 -1.37 -20.71
N MET A 88 8.26 -1.58 -19.50
CA MET A 88 8.01 -2.80 -18.73
C MET A 88 6.56 -2.90 -18.20
N SER A 89 5.90 -1.76 -17.99
CA SER A 89 4.48 -1.69 -17.66
C SER A 89 3.55 -1.71 -18.88
N VAL A 90 4.09 -1.76 -20.11
CA VAL A 90 3.32 -1.60 -21.37
C VAL A 90 2.43 -0.36 -21.30
N ASN A 91 3.06 0.79 -21.06
CA ASN A 91 2.40 2.09 -20.93
C ASN A 91 1.34 2.11 -19.83
N GLY A 92 1.67 1.53 -18.66
CA GLY A 92 0.80 1.50 -17.48
C GLY A 92 -0.28 0.40 -17.47
N LYS A 93 -0.34 -0.46 -18.49
CA LYS A 93 -1.31 -1.58 -18.55
C LYS A 93 -0.98 -2.70 -17.55
N HIS A 94 0.29 -2.91 -17.25
CA HIS A 94 0.77 -3.91 -16.29
C HIS A 94 1.24 -3.26 -15.00
N ILE A 95 0.95 -3.96 -13.90
CA ILE A 95 1.43 -3.61 -12.57
C ILE A 95 2.91 -3.98 -12.46
N LEU A 96 3.70 -3.06 -11.92
CA LEU A 96 5.05 -3.31 -11.45
C LEU A 96 5.03 -3.45 -9.92
N TYR A 97 5.87 -4.32 -9.40
CA TYR A 97 5.95 -4.62 -7.97
C TYR A 97 7.27 -4.11 -7.43
N VAL A 98 7.21 -3.17 -6.49
CA VAL A 98 8.39 -2.64 -5.77
C VAL A 98 8.60 -3.53 -4.56
N VAL A 99 9.75 -4.20 -4.48
CA VAL A 99 10.08 -5.16 -3.44
C VAL A 99 11.34 -4.70 -2.72
N PRO A 100 11.25 -4.37 -1.41
CA PRO A 100 12.42 -4.11 -0.57
C PRO A 100 13.41 -5.27 -0.57
N LEU A 101 14.70 -4.96 -0.49
CA LEU A 101 15.75 -5.99 -0.48
C LEU A 101 15.98 -6.60 0.91
N GLN A 102 15.88 -5.81 1.98
CA GLN A 102 16.30 -6.22 3.33
C GLN A 102 15.19 -6.16 4.38
N GLU A 103 14.09 -5.45 4.09
CA GLU A 103 13.03 -5.16 5.06
C GLU A 103 11.66 -5.71 4.66
N ARG A 104 10.78 -5.87 5.65
CA ARG A 104 9.37 -6.18 5.43
C ARG A 104 8.52 -5.01 5.87
N LEU A 105 7.62 -4.57 4.99
CA LEU A 105 6.80 -3.38 5.19
C LEU A 105 5.34 -3.71 5.53
N GLU A 106 5.08 -4.87 6.13
CA GLU A 106 3.75 -5.46 6.34
C GLU A 106 3.03 -4.94 7.59
N THR A 107 3.68 -4.14 8.45
CA THR A 107 3.08 -3.64 9.69
C THR A 107 1.89 -2.72 9.39
N PRO A 108 0.67 -3.02 9.86
CA PRO A 108 -0.50 -2.16 9.65
C PRO A 108 -0.30 -0.75 10.20
N LEU A 109 -0.83 0.25 9.49
CA LEU A 109 -0.90 1.63 9.94
C LEU A 109 -2.25 1.90 10.64
N PRO A 110 -2.30 2.87 11.56
CA PRO A 110 -3.56 3.36 12.11
C PRO A 110 -4.55 3.83 11.02
N HIS A 111 -5.86 3.66 11.23
CA HIS A 111 -6.87 3.99 10.21
C HIS A 111 -6.99 5.49 9.89
N ASP A 112 -6.49 6.35 10.78
CA ASP A 112 -6.38 7.79 10.66
C ASP A 112 -5.05 8.26 10.06
N ALA A 113 -4.17 7.32 9.68
CA ALA A 113 -2.87 7.65 9.10
C ALA A 113 -3.01 8.44 7.77
N PRO A 114 -2.10 9.40 7.50
CA PRO A 114 -2.14 10.24 6.30
C PRO A 114 -2.19 9.45 4.98
N GLU A 115 -1.60 8.26 4.95
CA GLU A 115 -1.57 7.33 3.82
C GLU A 115 -2.97 6.93 3.32
N PHE A 116 -3.97 7.05 4.19
CA PHE A 116 -5.37 6.71 3.93
C PHE A 116 -6.28 7.92 3.72
N GLU A 117 -5.75 9.15 3.79
CA GLU A 117 -6.54 10.36 3.70
C GLU A 117 -7.24 10.49 2.35
N ARG A 118 -6.54 10.16 1.26
CA ARG A 118 -7.07 10.24 -0.12
C ARG A 118 -7.98 9.06 -0.50
N MET A 119 -8.13 8.06 0.37
CA MET A 119 -9.00 6.91 0.10
C MET A 119 -10.47 7.32 0.27
N ALA A 120 -11.36 6.71 -0.51
CA ALA A 120 -12.79 6.87 -0.29
C ALA A 120 -13.16 6.30 1.09
N LYS A 121 -13.82 7.12 1.93
CA LYS A 121 -14.21 6.77 3.30
C LYS A 121 -15.73 6.66 3.42
N SER A 122 -16.19 5.83 4.34
CA SER A 122 -17.60 5.74 4.71
C SER A 122 -17.74 5.38 6.19
N THR A 123 -18.93 5.57 6.72
CA THR A 123 -19.28 5.32 8.12
C THR A 123 -19.84 3.90 8.28
N CYS A 124 -19.31 3.17 9.27
CA CYS A 124 -19.93 1.91 9.70
C CYS A 124 -21.28 2.18 10.36
N GLN A 125 -22.36 1.63 9.81
CA GLN A 125 -23.71 1.86 10.34
C GLN A 125 -23.96 1.22 11.70
N LYS A 126 -23.09 0.32 12.16
CA LYS A 126 -23.21 -0.35 13.46
C LYS A 126 -22.52 0.39 14.60
N CYS A 127 -21.31 0.88 14.39
CA CYS A 127 -20.48 1.51 15.45
C CYS A 127 -20.16 2.99 15.20
N GLY A 128 -20.59 3.57 14.06
CA GLY A 128 -20.38 4.98 13.76
C GLY A 128 -18.96 5.39 13.34
N ILE A 129 -17.98 4.47 13.37
CA ILE A 129 -16.59 4.78 12.99
C ILE A 129 -16.50 5.03 11.47
N ILE A 130 -15.80 6.10 11.09
CA ILE A 130 -15.46 6.44 9.71
C ILE A 130 -14.11 5.81 9.37
N MET A 131 -14.04 5.08 8.25
CA MET A 131 -12.79 4.48 7.77
C MET A 131 -12.80 4.31 6.25
N PRO A 132 -11.64 4.09 5.60
CA PRO A 132 -11.57 3.75 4.19
C PRO A 132 -12.47 2.56 3.82
N LEU A 133 -13.11 2.60 2.65
CA LEU A 133 -14.11 1.59 2.23
C LEU A 133 -13.60 0.14 2.30
N GLN A 134 -12.33 -0.08 1.94
CA GLN A 134 -11.72 -1.40 1.96
C GLN A 134 -11.55 -1.91 3.40
N PHE A 135 -11.19 -1.03 4.34
CA PHE A 135 -11.10 -1.37 5.77
C PHE A 135 -12.49 -1.55 6.38
N LEU A 136 -13.48 -0.77 5.93
CA LEU A 136 -14.86 -0.92 6.37
C LEU A 136 -15.40 -2.32 6.05
N ALA A 137 -15.09 -2.86 4.87
CA ALA A 137 -15.50 -4.22 4.50
C ALA A 137 -14.87 -5.29 5.41
N LEU A 138 -13.61 -5.11 5.81
CA LEU A 138 -12.93 -6.00 6.76
C LEU A 138 -13.54 -5.85 8.16
N HIS A 139 -13.70 -4.61 8.62
CA HIS A 139 -14.28 -4.29 9.92
C HIS A 139 -15.65 -4.93 10.12
N ILE A 140 -16.56 -4.78 9.16
CA ILE A 140 -17.91 -5.39 9.21
C ILE A 140 -17.84 -6.91 9.33
N LYS A 141 -16.83 -7.54 8.71
CA LYS A 141 -16.67 -9.00 8.68
C LYS A 141 -16.07 -9.56 9.97
N SER A 142 -15.15 -8.86 10.62
CA SER A 142 -14.30 -9.46 11.66
C SER A 142 -14.08 -8.66 12.94
N SER A 143 -14.35 -7.35 13.00
CA SER A 143 -13.99 -6.52 14.16
C SER A 143 -15.02 -5.49 14.60
N CYS A 144 -16.22 -5.53 14.03
CA CYS A 144 -17.31 -4.64 14.40
C CYS A 144 -17.95 -5.07 15.72
N ASN A 145 -17.35 -4.65 16.83
CA ASN A 145 -17.93 -4.73 18.16
C ASN A 145 -18.55 -3.37 18.52
N VAL A 146 -19.82 -3.38 18.90
CA VAL A 146 -20.46 -2.23 19.54
C VAL A 146 -19.99 -2.26 20.99
N GLU A 147 -18.86 -1.63 21.29
CA GLU A 147 -18.62 -1.14 22.64
C GLU A 147 -19.07 0.32 22.66
N ASP A 148 -20.16 0.58 23.38
CA ASP A 148 -20.81 1.88 23.56
C ASP A 148 -19.80 2.97 23.94
N ALA A 149 -19.30 3.71 22.95
CA ALA A 149 -18.48 4.88 23.15
C ALA A 149 -19.36 6.14 23.21
N SER A 150 -20.17 6.27 24.28
CA SER A 150 -20.42 7.54 25.00
C SER A 150 -21.55 7.42 26.03
N ASN A 151 -21.24 6.89 27.22
CA ASN A 151 -21.98 7.25 28.43
C ASN A 151 -21.54 8.66 28.83
N THR A 152 -22.20 9.69 28.31
CA THR A 152 -22.04 11.06 28.81
C THR A 152 -22.70 11.13 30.18
N GLN A 153 -21.94 10.90 31.26
CA GLN A 153 -22.37 11.27 32.60
C GLN A 153 -22.38 12.80 32.69
N ILE A 154 -23.57 13.39 32.51
CA ILE A 154 -23.83 14.76 32.94
C ILE A 154 -23.88 14.72 34.47
N LEU A 155 -22.79 15.10 35.12
CA LEU A 155 -22.78 15.36 36.56
C LEU A 155 -23.42 16.74 36.79
N THR A 156 -24.71 16.78 37.12
CA THR A 156 -25.33 17.95 37.74
C THR A 156 -24.87 18.02 39.19
N LEU A 157 -24.08 19.04 39.52
CA LEU A 157 -23.84 19.45 40.91
C LEU A 157 -24.75 20.64 41.22
N SER A 158 -25.43 20.56 42.37
CA SER A 158 -26.19 21.65 42.96
C SER A 158 -25.67 21.90 44.38
N GLU A 159 -25.37 23.15 44.70
CA GLU A 159 -25.58 23.72 46.03
C GLU A 159 -26.42 24.99 45.88
#